data_AF-A0A5C7ARS2-F1
#
_entry.id   AF-A0A5C7ARS2-F1
#
_cell.length_a   1.000
_cell.length_b   1.000
_cell.length_c   1.000
_cell.angle_alpha   90.00
_cell.angle_beta   90.00
_cell.angle_gamma   90.00
#
_symmetry.space_group_name_H-M   'P 1'
#
loop_
_entity.id
_entity.type
_entity.pdbx_description
1 polymer ?
#
loop_
_entity_poly.entity_id
_entity_poly.type
_entity_poly.pdbx_seq_one_letter_code
_entity_poly.pdbx_strand_id
1 'polypeptide(L)' 'MDRLLLIAHKKNMLNKRYKELVEEAYNFRQTDSALSDISEYRAIKLLDKINKLKYLSRDTAKPA' A
#
# COMPACT_ATOMS: atom_id res chain seq x y z
N MET A 1 -21.08 -2.17 10.63
CA MET A 1 -20.19 -2.32 9.46
C MET A 1 -19.24 -3.47 9.75
N ASP A 2 -19.20 -4.49 8.89
CA ASP A 2 -18.37 -5.69 9.08
C ASP A 2 -16.86 -5.34 9.05
N ARG A 3 -16.10 -5.86 10.02
CA ARG A 3 -14.66 -5.60 10.20
C ARG A 3 -13.86 -6.03 8.97
N LEU A 4 -14.25 -7.13 8.32
CA LEU A 4 -13.59 -7.61 7.10
C LEU A 4 -13.77 -6.63 5.94
N LEU A 5 -14.97 -6.08 5.77
CA LEU A 5 -15.25 -5.07 4.75
C LEU A 5 -14.44 -3.79 4.98
N LEU A 6 -14.29 -3.36 6.23
CA LEU A 6 -13.45 -2.19 6.57
C LEU A 6 -11.97 -2.42 6.21
N ILE A 7 -11.43 -3.60 6.54
CA ILE A 7 -10.05 -3.98 6.20
C ILE A 7 -9.87 -4.02 4.68
N ALA A 8 -10.82 -4.62 3.95
CA ALA A 8 -10.79 -4.70 2.50
C ALA A 8 -10.82 -3.30 1.86
N HIS A 9 -11.70 -2.42 2.32
CA HIS A 9 -11.80 -1.04 1.84
C HIS A 9 -10.48 -0.27 2.08
N LYS A 10 -9.93 -0.34 3.29
CA LYS A 10 -8.65 0.29 3.63
C LYS A 10 -7.50 -0.24 2.78
N LYS A 11 -7.46 -1.56 2.56
CA LYS A 11 -6.46 -2.19 1.68
C LYS A 11 -6.56 -1.67 0.25
N ASN A 12 -7.76 -1.51 -0.29
CA ASN A 12 -7.96 -0.99 -1.65
C ASN A 12 -7.48 0.46 -1.79
N MET A 13 -7.79 1.31 -0.81
CA MET A 13 -7.32 2.71 -0.78
C MET A 13 -5.79 2.78 -0.73
N LEU A 14 -5.16 1.97 0.12
CA LEU A 14 -3.70 1.90 0.22
C LEU A 14 -3.07 1.37 -1.07
N ASN A 15 -3.66 0.36 -1.70
CA ASN A 15 -3.19 -0.19 -2.98
C ASN A 15 -3.24 0.85 -4.11
N LYS A 16 -4.32 1.66 -4.16
CA LYS A 16 -4.43 2.74 -5.15
C LYS A 16 -3.28 3.74 -4.97
N ARG A 17 -3.08 4.24 -3.75
CA ARG A 17 -2.02 5.21 -3.46
C ARG A 17 -0.62 4.63 -3.65
N TYR A 18 -0.43 3.35 -3.34
CA TYR A 18 0.83 2.64 -3.61
C TYR A 18 1.18 2.67 -5.09
N LYS A 19 0.23 2.35 -5.98
CA LYS A 19 0.45 2.38 -7.43
C LYS A 19 0.79 3.78 -7.94
N GLU A 20 0.05 4.79 -7.47
CA GLU A 20 0.33 6.20 -7.81
C GLU A 20 1.77 6.59 -7.43
N LEU A 21 2.25 6.22 -6.24
CA LEU A 21 3.62 6.52 -5.82
C LEU A 21 4.69 5.77 -6.64
N VAL A 22 4.40 4.53 -7.07
CA VAL A 22 5.31 3.78 -7.95
C VAL A 22 5.38 4.43 -9.33
N GLU A 23 4.26 4.89 -9.87
CA GLU A 23 4.21 5.65 -11.13
C GLU A 23 4.95 6.99 -11.00
N GLU A 24 4.71 7.74 -9.92
CA GLU A 24 5.44 8.99 -9.61
C GLU A 24 6.95 8.74 -9.55
N ALA A 25 7.39 7.73 -8.80
CA ALA A 25 8.80 7.36 -8.70
C ALA A 25 9.42 7.06 -10.07
N TYR A 26 8.74 6.28 -10.90
CA TYR A 26 9.19 5.95 -12.24
C TYR A 26 9.30 7.19 -13.14
N ASN A 27 8.29 8.07 -13.09
CA ASN A 27 8.26 9.31 -13.87
C ASN A 27 9.39 10.28 -13.50
N PHE A 28 9.73 10.35 -12.21
CA PHE A 28 10.80 11.23 -11.71
C PHE A 28 12.21 10.64 -11.84
N ARG A 29 12.34 9.35 -12.16
CA ARG A 29 13.62 8.60 -12.11
C ARG A 29 14.79 9.26 -12.84
N GLN A 30 14.53 9.95 -13.95
CA GLN A 30 15.56 10.62 -14.75
C GLN A 30 15.48 12.16 -14.70
N THR A 31 14.39 12.71 -14.18
CA THR A 31 14.12 14.15 -14.20
C THR A 31 14.37 14.79 -12.83
N ASP A 32 14.06 14.08 -11.75
CA ASP A 32 14.30 14.50 -10.37
C ASP A 32 14.51 13.25 -9.50
N SER A 33 15.79 12.86 -9.35
CA SER A 33 16.14 11.67 -8.57
C SER A 33 15.71 11.78 -7.11
N ALA A 34 15.69 12.99 -6.54
CA ALA A 34 15.32 13.18 -5.14
C ALA A 34 13.81 12.92 -4.94
N LEU A 35 12.97 13.43 -5.85
CA LEU A 35 11.54 13.13 -5.83
C LEU A 35 11.26 11.65 -6.12
N SER A 36 12.03 11.04 -7.02
CA SER A 36 11.94 9.61 -7.29
C SER A 36 12.17 8.79 -6.01
N ASP A 37 13.30 8.99 -5.32
CA ASP A 37 13.65 8.30 -4.09
C ASP A 37 12.61 8.50 -2.97
N ILE A 38 12.09 9.73 -2.84
CA ILE A 38 11.03 10.04 -1.86
C ILE A 38 9.75 9.26 -2.16
N SER A 39 9.34 9.20 -3.42
CA SER A 39 8.15 8.46 -3.84
C SER A 39 8.32 6.95 -3.68
N GLU A 40 9.50 6.41 -4.00
CA GLU A 40 9.83 4.99 -3.76
C GLU A 40 9.76 4.65 -2.26
N TYR A 41 10.40 5.45 -1.41
CA TYR A 41 10.36 5.25 0.04
C TYR A 41 8.92 5.23 0.57
N ARG A 42 8.09 6.18 0.13
CA ARG A 42 6.67 6.24 0.52
C ARG A 42 5.90 5.01 0.02
N ALA A 43 6.16 4.55 -1.21
CA ALA A 43 5.54 3.34 -1.76
C ALA A 43 5.88 2.11 -0.90
N ILE A 44 7.15 1.91 -0.54
CA ILE A 44 7.61 0.81 0.32
C ILE A 44 6.88 0.85 1.68
N LYS A 45 6.72 2.04 2.29
CA LYS A 45 5.99 2.19 3.56
C LYS A 45 4.50 1.83 3.42
N LEU A 46 3.88 2.10 2.28
CA LEU A 46 2.49 1.67 2.03
C LEU A 46 2.40 0.16 1.80
N LEU A 47 3.36 -0.43 1.09
CA LEU A 47 3.41 -1.87 0.88
C LEU A 47 3.48 -2.64 2.21
N ASP A 48 4.32 -2.18 3.15
CA ASP A 48 4.36 -2.74 4.52
C ASP A 48 3.00 -2.68 5.22
N LYS A 49 2.30 -1.54 5.14
CA LYS A 49 0.95 -1.40 5.70
C LYS A 49 -0.06 -2.36 5.06
N ILE A 50 -0.01 -2.53 3.74
CA ILE A 50 -0.86 -3.48 3.00
C ILE A 50 -0.58 -4.92 3.46
N ASN A 51 0.69 -5.28 3.62
CA ASN A 51 1.10 -6.61 4.09
C ASN A 51 0.61 -6.89 5.52
N LYS A 52 0.69 -5.89 6.42
CA LYS A 52 0.12 -5.99 7.78
C LYS A 52 -1.40 -6.20 7.76
N LEU A 53 -2.13 -5.49 6.89
CA LEU A 53 -3.57 -5.71 6.74
C LEU A 53 -3.89 -7.09 6.17
N LYS A 54 -3.09 -7.57 5.21
CA LYS A 54 -3.23 -8.92 4.65
C LYS A 54 -3.03 -9.99 5.74
N TYR A 55 -2.02 -9.82 6.60
CA TYR A 55 -1.78 -10.69 7.74
C TYR A 55 -2.98 -10.70 8.70
N LEU A 56 -3.46 -9.52 9.13
CA LEU A 56 -4.62 -9.40 10.03
C LEU A 56 -5.89 -10.03 9.45
N SER A 57 -6.12 -9.92 8.13
CA SER A 57 -7.28 -10.53 7.48
C SER A 57 -7.21 -12.06 7.40
N ARG A 58 -6.01 -12.65 7.51
CA ARG A 58 -5.81 -14.11 7.46
C ARG A 58 -6.31 -14.78 8.74
N ASP A 59 -6.05 -14.18 9.90
CA ASP A 59 -6.45 -14.75 11.19
C ASP A 59 -7.97 -14.68 11.40
N THR A 60 -8.63 -13.68 10.83
CA THR A 60 -10.09 -13.54 10.88
C THR A 60 -10.85 -14.54 10.00
N ALA A 61 -10.18 -15.21 9.07
CA ALA A 61 -10.79 -16.17 8.15
C ALA A 61 -10.58 -17.64 8.60
N LYS A 62 -9.87 -17.87 9.71
CA LYS A 62 -9.71 -19.22 10.27
C LYS A 62 -10.94 -19.52 11.14
N PRO A 63 -11.75 -20.54 10.81
CA PRO A 63 -12.77 -21.02 11.75
C PRO A 63 -12.06 -21.58 12.99
N ALA A 64 -12.64 -21.32 14.16
CA ALA A 64 -12.19 -21.84 15.46
C ALA A 64 -12.30 -23.37 15.50
#